data_AF-A0A7C3QC10-F1
#
_entry.id   AF-A0A7C3QC10-F1
#
_cell.length_a   1.000
_cell.length_b   1.000
_cell.length_c   1.000
_cell.angle_alpha   90.00
_cell.angle_beta   90.00
_cell.angle_gamma   90.00
#
_symmetry.space_group_name_H-M   'P 1'
#
loop_
_entity.id
_entity.type
_entity.pdbx_description
1 polymer ?
#
loop_
_entity_poly.entity_id
_entity_poly.type
_entity_poly.pdbx_seq_one_letter_code
_entity_poly.pdbx_strand_id
1 'polypeptide(L)'
;REEIIALCRAHKVVIIASFPALNEAQAEAQRGEGVFARSLEILRCLNRAGYGQAAGGLELNLVSNPAGAFVPSGQQAQERQFRQVLESKWGVSFNHLFTFANVPLGRFRDWLERRGNYDDYLLRLAQVFNEDALSGVMCRSLISVDWKGFLYDCDFNQAADLPMGGVRRHINDLRRMPEAGEAIAVADHCYACTAGAGFT
;
A
#
# COMPACT_ATOMS: atom_id res chain seq x y z
N ARG A 1 -19.72 -12.53 -5.88
CA ARG A 1 -18.44 -12.11 -6.50
C ARG A 1 -18.71 -11.39 -7.81
N GLU A 2 -19.47 -11.99 -8.73
CA GLU A 2 -19.79 -11.40 -10.03
C GLU A 2 -20.56 -10.08 -9.93
N GLU A 3 -21.52 -9.97 -9.01
CA GLU A 3 -22.26 -8.72 -8.77
C GLU A 3 -21.36 -7.54 -8.37
N ILE A 4 -20.39 -7.77 -7.48
CA ILE A 4 -19.44 -6.72 -7.05
C ILE A 4 -18.55 -6.30 -8.23
N ILE A 5 -18.05 -7.25 -9.01
CA ILE A 5 -17.22 -6.96 -10.19
C ILE A 5 -18.04 -6.17 -11.22
N ALA A 6 -19.30 -6.54 -11.44
CA ALA A 6 -20.19 -5.82 -12.35
C ALA A 6 -20.44 -4.38 -11.88
N LEU A 7 -20.65 -4.17 -10.58
CA LEU A 7 -20.80 -2.85 -9.99
C LEU A 7 -19.52 -2.01 -10.14
N CYS A 8 -18.36 -2.56 -9.76
CA CYS A 8 -17.07 -1.88 -9.93
C CYS A 8 -16.84 -1.47 -11.38
N ARG A 9 -17.14 -2.37 -12.34
CA ARG A 9 -17.03 -2.09 -13.77
C ARG A 9 -17.99 -0.98 -14.22
N ALA A 10 -19.25 -1.02 -13.79
CA ALA A 10 -20.24 -0.01 -14.15
C ALA A 10 -19.81 1.41 -13.71
N HIS A 11 -19.13 1.48 -12.56
CA HIS A 11 -18.61 2.73 -12.00
C HIS A 11 -17.14 3.01 -12.36
N LYS A 12 -16.49 2.18 -13.19
CA LYS A 12 -15.06 2.28 -13.55
C LYS A 12 -14.14 2.43 -12.34
N VAL A 13 -14.45 1.69 -11.27
CA VAL A 13 -13.64 1.68 -10.04
C VAL A 13 -12.25 1.16 -10.37
N VAL A 14 -11.21 1.90 -9.99
CA VAL A 14 -9.82 1.42 -10.03
C VAL A 14 -9.64 0.37 -8.94
N ILE A 15 -9.13 -0.80 -9.31
CA ILE A 15 -8.91 -1.90 -8.35
C ILE A 15 -7.42 -1.98 -8.04
N ILE A 16 -7.09 -1.94 -6.75
CA ILE A 16 -5.73 -2.15 -6.25
C ILE A 16 -5.73 -3.41 -5.39
N ALA A 17 -4.98 -4.43 -5.79
CA ALA A 17 -4.99 -5.74 -5.12
C ALA A 17 -3.60 -6.09 -4.55
N SER A 18 -3.58 -6.54 -3.29
CA SER A 18 -2.36 -7.09 -2.68
C SER A 18 -2.00 -8.43 -3.32
N PHE A 19 -0.82 -8.52 -3.95
CA PHE A 19 -0.25 -9.76 -4.49
C PHE A 19 1.24 -9.83 -4.08
N PRO A 20 1.55 -10.39 -2.89
CA PRO A 20 2.81 -10.13 -2.19
C PRO A 20 4.04 -10.82 -2.77
N ALA A 21 3.87 -11.86 -3.60
CA ALA A 21 4.98 -12.60 -4.20
C ALA A 21 4.52 -13.40 -5.42
N LEU A 22 5.44 -13.66 -6.35
CA LEU A 22 5.24 -14.57 -7.49
C LEU A 22 5.44 -16.05 -7.11
N ASN A 23 5.94 -16.32 -5.91
CA ASN A 23 6.13 -17.65 -5.37
C ASN A 23 5.00 -17.97 -4.39
N GLU A 24 4.35 -19.11 -4.59
CA GLU A 24 3.22 -19.56 -3.77
C GLU A 24 3.58 -19.69 -2.29
N ALA A 25 4.65 -20.43 -1.96
CA ALA A 25 5.07 -20.60 -0.57
C ALA A 25 5.38 -19.27 0.13
N GLN A 26 5.97 -18.31 -0.57
CA GLN A 26 6.21 -16.97 -0.02
C GLN A 26 4.92 -16.17 0.19
N ALA A 27 3.99 -16.24 -0.77
CA ALA A 27 2.71 -15.56 -0.65
C ALA A 27 1.86 -16.15 0.49
N GLU A 28 1.83 -17.47 0.62
CA GLU A 28 1.10 -18.18 1.67
C GLU A 28 1.72 -17.97 3.05
N ALA A 29 3.05 -17.89 3.16
CA ALA A 29 3.72 -17.53 4.41
C ALA A 29 3.30 -16.14 4.93
N GLN A 30 2.92 -15.22 4.04
CA GLN A 30 2.48 -13.87 4.42
C GLN A 30 0.96 -13.75 4.61
N ARG A 31 0.17 -14.46 3.80
CA ARG A 31 -1.29 -14.24 3.70
C ARG A 31 -2.14 -15.43 4.12
N GLY A 32 -1.54 -16.60 4.31
CA GLY A 32 -2.22 -17.85 4.65
C GLY A 32 -2.34 -18.82 3.48
N GLU A 33 -2.57 -20.09 3.81
CA GLU A 33 -2.73 -21.20 2.88
C GLU A 33 -3.88 -20.98 1.89
N GLY A 34 -3.67 -21.35 0.62
CA GLY A 34 -4.66 -21.26 -0.46
C GLY A 34 -4.91 -19.85 -1.00
N VAL A 35 -4.31 -18.81 -0.39
CA VAL A 35 -4.49 -17.43 -0.84
C VAL A 35 -3.90 -17.20 -2.22
N PHE A 36 -2.78 -17.86 -2.56
CA PHE A 36 -2.13 -17.68 -3.85
C PHE A 36 -3.04 -18.11 -5.01
N ALA A 37 -3.52 -19.36 -4.97
CA ALA A 37 -4.44 -19.89 -5.97
C ALA A 37 -5.73 -19.06 -6.09
N ARG A 38 -6.32 -18.66 -4.96
CA ARG A 38 -7.53 -17.83 -4.94
C ARG A 38 -7.29 -16.42 -5.50
N SER A 39 -6.11 -15.86 -5.26
CA SER A 39 -5.70 -14.56 -5.81
C SER A 39 -5.56 -14.62 -7.33
N LEU A 40 -4.93 -15.68 -7.86
CA LEU A 40 -4.85 -15.89 -9.30
C LEU A 40 -6.23 -16.07 -9.95
N GLU A 41 -7.13 -16.81 -9.29
CA GLU A 41 -8.52 -16.98 -9.75
C GLU A 41 -9.23 -15.62 -9.88
N ILE A 42 -9.17 -14.77 -8.85
CA ILE A 42 -9.85 -13.48 -8.90
C ILE A 42 -9.23 -12.52 -9.90
N LEU A 43 -7.89 -12.51 -10.06
CA LEU A 43 -7.22 -11.69 -11.08
C LEU A 43 -7.66 -12.09 -12.49
N ARG A 44 -7.80 -13.38 -12.77
CA ARG A 44 -8.34 -13.87 -14.05
C ARG A 44 -9.81 -13.46 -14.25
N CYS A 45 -10.62 -13.51 -13.20
CA CYS A 45 -12.00 -13.00 -13.26
C CYS A 45 -12.05 -11.50 -13.61
N LEU A 46 -11.17 -10.70 -13.00
CA LEU A 46 -11.05 -9.28 -13.29
C LEU A 46 -10.59 -9.03 -14.73
N ASN A 47 -9.56 -9.74 -15.21
CA ASN A 47 -9.11 -9.64 -16.59
C ASN A 47 -10.23 -9.97 -17.61
N ARG A 48 -11.03 -11.02 -17.36
CA ARG A 48 -12.20 -11.33 -18.19
C ARG A 48 -13.26 -10.22 -18.16
N ALA A 49 -13.36 -9.47 -17.07
CA ALA A 49 -14.24 -8.31 -16.95
C ALA A 49 -13.67 -7.03 -17.60
N GLY A 50 -12.43 -7.08 -18.14
CA GLY A 50 -11.78 -5.97 -18.85
C GLY A 50 -10.73 -5.21 -18.03
N TYR A 51 -10.53 -5.57 -16.77
CA TYR A 51 -9.54 -4.94 -15.89
C TYR A 51 -8.11 -5.33 -16.27
N GLY A 52 -7.15 -4.39 -16.21
CA GLY A 52 -5.74 -4.70 -16.47
C GLY A 52 -5.40 -4.86 -17.96
N GLN A 53 -6.38 -4.68 -18.85
CA GLN A 53 -6.24 -4.87 -20.29
C GLN A 53 -6.06 -3.52 -20.98
N ALA A 54 -5.11 -3.41 -21.91
CA ALA A 54 -4.78 -2.15 -22.60
C ALA A 54 -5.99 -1.50 -23.31
N ALA A 55 -6.90 -2.31 -23.86
CA ALA A 55 -8.10 -1.85 -24.55
C ALA A 55 -9.32 -1.65 -23.63
N GLY A 56 -9.24 -2.03 -22.35
CA GLY A 56 -10.41 -2.17 -21.47
C GLY A 56 -10.84 -0.90 -20.75
N GLY A 57 -9.95 0.09 -20.60
CA GLY A 57 -10.23 1.33 -19.85
C GLY A 57 -10.55 1.12 -18.37
N LEU A 58 -10.35 -0.09 -17.84
CA LEU A 58 -10.56 -0.47 -16.45
C LEU A 58 -9.22 -0.83 -15.81
N GLU A 59 -8.89 -0.12 -14.74
CA GLU A 59 -7.55 -0.18 -14.14
C GLU A 59 -7.47 -1.22 -13.01
N LEU A 60 -6.49 -2.11 -13.12
CA LEU A 60 -6.11 -3.09 -12.11
C LEU A 60 -4.65 -2.93 -11.79
N ASN A 61 -4.36 -2.51 -10.56
CA ASN A 61 -3.01 -2.39 -10.03
C ASN A 61 -2.75 -3.47 -8.99
N LEU A 62 -1.48 -3.85 -8.88
CA LEU A 62 -1.01 -4.78 -7.87
C LEU A 62 -0.14 -4.05 -6.86
N VAL A 63 -0.16 -4.54 -5.63
CA VAL A 63 0.71 -4.07 -4.55
C VAL A 63 1.51 -5.25 -4.03
N SER A 64 2.83 -5.08 -3.91
CA SER A 64 3.74 -6.08 -3.36
C SER A 64 4.68 -5.48 -2.33
N ASN A 65 4.59 -5.98 -1.11
CA ASN A 65 5.48 -5.64 -0.01
C ASN A 65 6.48 -6.79 0.23
N PRO A 66 7.75 -6.50 0.55
CA PRO A 66 8.74 -7.54 0.76
C PRO A 66 8.41 -8.39 1.99
N ALA A 67 8.79 -9.67 1.95
CA ALA A 67 8.71 -10.52 3.13
C ALA A 67 9.81 -10.12 4.14
N GLY A 68 9.43 -9.52 5.25
CA GLY A 68 10.35 -9.17 6.35
C GLY A 68 10.88 -7.73 6.34
N ALA A 69 12.01 -7.52 7.02
CA ALA A 69 12.61 -6.22 7.32
C ALA A 69 13.51 -5.68 6.19
N PHE A 70 12.95 -5.57 4.98
CA PHE A 70 13.66 -5.09 3.80
C PHE A 70 12.99 -3.85 3.21
N VAL A 71 13.79 -3.02 2.55
CA VAL A 71 13.30 -1.94 1.68
C VAL A 71 13.25 -2.50 0.26
N PRO A 72 12.12 -2.40 -0.45
CA PRO A 72 12.02 -2.91 -1.81
C PRO A 72 12.98 -2.18 -2.76
N SER A 73 13.53 -2.92 -3.72
CA SER A 73 14.33 -2.38 -4.81
C SER A 73 13.44 -1.80 -5.91
N GLY A 74 14.03 -1.05 -6.86
CA GLY A 74 13.31 -0.23 -7.84
C GLY A 74 12.05 -0.85 -8.45
N GLN A 75 10.90 -0.18 -8.23
CA GLN A 75 9.56 -0.61 -8.62
C GLN A 75 9.46 -1.05 -10.08
N GLN A 76 10.11 -0.33 -11.01
CA GLN A 76 10.05 -0.64 -12.44
C GLN A 76 10.62 -2.02 -12.79
N ALA A 77 11.68 -2.46 -12.12
CA ALA A 77 12.28 -3.76 -12.36
C ALA A 77 11.36 -4.88 -11.85
N GLN A 78 10.79 -4.69 -10.66
CA GLN A 78 9.81 -5.62 -10.09
C GLN A 78 8.53 -5.67 -10.94
N GLU A 79 8.03 -4.53 -11.42
CA GLU A 79 6.85 -4.47 -12.28
C GLU A 79 7.06 -5.28 -13.56
N ARG A 80 8.20 -5.12 -14.23
CA ARG A 80 8.55 -5.90 -15.43
C ARG A 80 8.58 -7.39 -15.14
N GLN A 81 9.17 -7.79 -14.01
CA GLN A 81 9.23 -9.19 -13.59
C GLN A 81 7.83 -9.75 -13.31
N PHE A 82 7.01 -9.05 -12.53
CA PHE A 82 5.63 -9.44 -12.24
C PHE A 82 4.83 -9.57 -13.53
N ARG A 83 4.92 -8.59 -14.43
CA ARG A 83 4.22 -8.63 -15.73
C ARG A 83 4.64 -9.84 -16.55
N GLN A 84 5.94 -10.09 -16.70
CA GLN A 84 6.44 -11.24 -17.46
C GLN A 84 5.95 -12.57 -16.87
N VAL A 85 6.06 -12.75 -15.55
CA VAL A 85 5.74 -14.02 -14.90
C VAL A 85 4.23 -14.25 -14.81
N LEU A 86 3.45 -13.21 -14.47
CA LEU A 86 1.99 -13.31 -14.39
C LEU A 86 1.35 -13.63 -15.74
N GLU A 87 1.82 -12.98 -16.80
CA GLU A 87 1.35 -13.23 -18.15
C GLU A 87 1.76 -14.64 -18.61
N SER A 88 3.05 -14.97 -18.54
CA SER A 88 3.56 -16.25 -19.10
C SER A 88 3.08 -17.50 -18.36
N LYS A 89 2.95 -17.45 -17.02
CA LYS A 89 2.56 -18.63 -16.23
C LYS A 89 1.06 -18.74 -16.02
N TRP A 90 0.37 -17.61 -15.91
CA TRP A 90 -1.03 -17.61 -15.47
C TRP A 90 -1.99 -16.83 -16.38
N GLY A 91 -1.50 -16.16 -17.43
CA GLY A 91 -2.33 -15.36 -18.33
C GLY A 91 -3.01 -14.19 -17.61
N VAL A 92 -2.31 -13.58 -16.65
CA VAL A 92 -2.81 -12.46 -15.85
C VAL A 92 -2.09 -11.17 -16.23
N SER A 93 -2.88 -10.15 -16.55
CA SER A 93 -2.39 -8.81 -16.89
C SER A 93 -2.84 -7.77 -15.85
N PHE A 94 -2.07 -6.69 -15.70
CA PHE A 94 -2.36 -5.58 -14.79
C PHE A 94 -1.74 -4.27 -15.33
N ASN A 95 -2.14 -3.12 -14.79
CA ASN A 95 -1.69 -1.80 -15.20
C ASN A 95 -0.36 -1.42 -14.53
N HIS A 96 -0.34 -1.29 -13.20
CA HIS A 96 0.84 -0.90 -12.43
C HIS A 96 1.11 -1.83 -11.25
N LEU A 97 2.40 -1.99 -10.90
CA LEU A 97 2.83 -2.63 -9.65
C LEU A 97 3.38 -1.54 -8.73
N PHE A 98 2.85 -1.46 -7.51
CA PHE A 98 3.38 -0.62 -6.45
C PHE A 98 4.14 -1.47 -5.44
N THR A 99 5.33 -1.00 -5.08
CA THR A 99 6.19 -1.69 -4.10
C THR A 99 6.63 -0.71 -3.04
N PHE A 100 6.32 -0.99 -1.78
CA PHE A 100 6.68 -0.13 -0.66
C PHE A 100 7.19 -0.93 0.54
N ALA A 101 7.94 -0.26 1.41
CA ALA A 101 8.46 -0.84 2.63
C ALA A 101 7.31 -1.18 3.60
N ASN A 102 7.51 -2.20 4.43
CA ASN A 102 6.55 -2.51 5.48
C ASN A 102 6.61 -1.41 6.56
N VAL A 103 5.47 -0.78 6.85
CA VAL A 103 5.43 0.25 7.89
C VAL A 103 5.58 -0.40 9.27
N PRO A 104 6.48 0.10 10.15
CA PRO A 104 6.79 -0.51 11.44
C PRO A 104 5.71 -0.22 12.50
N LEU A 105 4.47 -0.64 12.21
CA LEU A 105 3.29 -0.52 13.06
C LEU A 105 2.59 -1.89 13.23
N GLY A 106 1.73 -1.97 14.23
CA GLY A 106 0.89 -3.14 14.53
C GLY A 106 1.66 -4.47 14.55
N ARG A 107 1.11 -5.50 13.90
CA ARG A 107 1.69 -6.86 13.90
C ARG A 107 3.12 -6.93 13.38
N PHE A 108 3.49 -6.04 12.43
CA PHE A 108 4.83 -6.03 11.88
C PHE A 108 5.84 -5.44 12.87
N ARG A 109 5.45 -4.37 13.59
CA ARG A 109 6.23 -3.86 14.72
C ARG A 109 6.43 -4.93 15.78
N ASP A 110 5.38 -5.60 16.23
CA ASP A 110 5.51 -6.65 17.25
C ASP A 110 6.43 -7.78 16.79
N TRP A 111 6.41 -8.10 15.50
CA TRP A 111 7.31 -9.10 14.92
C TRP A 111 8.77 -8.62 14.91
N LEU A 112 9.02 -7.36 14.56
CA LEU A 112 10.36 -6.76 14.60
C LEU A 112 10.93 -6.76 16.03
N GLU A 113 10.12 -6.32 17.01
CA GLU A 113 10.52 -6.26 18.42
C GLU A 113 10.83 -7.66 18.97
N ARG A 114 9.96 -8.66 18.72
CA ARG A 114 10.21 -10.06 19.13
C ARG A 114 11.46 -10.66 18.50
N ARG A 115 11.87 -10.17 17.33
CA ARG A 115 13.08 -10.63 16.62
C ARG A 115 14.31 -9.79 16.95
N GLY A 116 14.19 -8.73 17.76
CA GLY A 116 15.29 -7.80 18.06
C GLY A 116 15.71 -6.93 16.87
N ASN A 117 14.84 -6.77 15.85
CA ASN A 117 15.16 -6.10 14.59
C ASN A 117 14.55 -4.69 14.46
N TYR A 118 13.85 -4.19 15.48
CA TYR A 118 13.10 -2.94 15.37
C TYR A 118 14.00 -1.73 15.12
N ASP A 119 15.02 -1.54 15.97
CA ASP A 119 15.93 -0.39 15.87
C ASP A 119 16.74 -0.43 14.58
N ASP A 120 17.28 -1.61 14.21
CA ASP A 120 18.01 -1.80 12.96
C ASP A 120 17.14 -1.53 11.73
N TYR A 121 15.86 -1.91 11.78
CA TYR A 121 14.93 -1.65 10.69
C TYR A 121 14.62 -0.16 10.55
N LEU A 122 14.35 0.54 11.66
CA LEU A 122 14.15 1.99 11.64
C LEU A 122 15.39 2.72 11.12
N LEU A 123 16.58 2.34 11.59
CA LEU A 123 17.84 2.92 11.11
C LEU A 123 18.00 2.71 9.61
N ARG A 124 17.69 1.50 9.10
CA ARG A 124 17.73 1.23 7.66
C ARG A 124 16.76 2.11 6.88
N LEU A 125 15.52 2.29 7.35
CA LEU A 125 14.55 3.17 6.68
C LEU A 125 15.06 4.62 6.63
N ALA A 126 15.62 5.12 7.73
CA ALA A 126 16.19 6.46 7.81
C ALA A 126 17.41 6.63 6.90
N GLN A 127 18.28 5.62 6.79
CA GLN A 127 19.48 5.65 5.94
C GLN A 127 19.16 5.73 4.43
N VAL A 128 18.00 5.24 4.02
CA VAL A 128 17.54 5.30 2.62
C VAL A 128 16.46 6.38 2.41
N PHE A 129 16.42 7.39 3.28
CA PHE A 129 15.54 8.54 3.10
C PHE A 129 15.73 9.17 1.72
N ASN A 130 14.63 9.44 1.04
CA ASN A 130 14.58 10.07 -0.27
C ASN A 130 13.71 11.34 -0.20
N GLU A 131 14.33 12.49 -0.38
CA GLU A 131 13.63 13.78 -0.38
C GLU A 131 12.64 13.91 -1.54
N ASP A 132 12.96 13.33 -2.71
CA ASP A 132 12.10 13.39 -3.89
C ASP A 132 10.73 12.72 -3.65
N ALA A 133 10.70 11.72 -2.75
CA ALA A 133 9.47 11.04 -2.34
C ALA A 133 8.52 11.93 -1.55
N LEU A 134 9.01 13.01 -0.90
CA LEU A 134 8.17 13.91 -0.11
C LEU A 134 7.07 14.55 -0.93
N SER A 135 7.29 14.81 -2.21
CA SER A 135 6.26 15.40 -3.07
C SER A 135 5.04 14.48 -3.24
N GLY A 136 5.25 13.16 -3.11
CA GLY A 136 4.24 12.14 -3.35
C GLY A 136 3.56 11.59 -2.09
N VAL A 137 4.06 11.86 -0.87
CA VAL A 137 3.48 11.24 0.33
C VAL A 137 2.02 11.66 0.57
N MET A 138 1.17 10.68 0.86
CA MET A 138 -0.29 10.86 1.01
C MET A 138 -0.69 11.93 2.03
N CYS A 139 0.05 12.08 3.14
CA CYS A 139 -0.28 13.05 4.20
C CYS A 139 -0.24 14.52 3.76
N ARG A 140 0.21 14.81 2.53
CA ARG A 140 0.20 16.17 1.95
C ARG A 140 -1.06 16.48 1.15
N SER A 141 -1.81 15.47 0.73
CA SER A 141 -2.94 15.61 -0.19
C SER A 141 -4.22 14.97 0.33
N LEU A 142 -4.12 14.11 1.34
CA LEU A 142 -5.23 13.37 1.93
C LEU A 142 -5.32 13.64 3.43
N ILE A 143 -6.52 13.44 3.97
CA ILE A 143 -6.78 13.32 5.41
C ILE A 143 -7.44 11.97 5.65
N SER A 144 -7.16 11.33 6.79
CA SER A 144 -7.86 10.13 7.23
C SER A 144 -8.86 10.46 8.33
N VAL A 145 -10.02 9.82 8.28
CA VAL A 145 -11.10 9.99 9.26
C VAL A 145 -11.45 8.63 9.81
N ASP A 146 -11.34 8.45 11.13
CA ASP A 146 -11.73 7.19 11.76
C ASP A 146 -13.27 7.01 11.78
N TRP A 147 -13.71 5.82 12.17
CA TRP A 147 -15.13 5.49 12.25
C TRP A 147 -15.90 6.29 13.32
N LYS A 148 -15.20 6.96 14.24
CA LYS A 148 -15.78 7.86 15.25
C LYS A 148 -15.76 9.32 14.79
N GLY A 149 -15.24 9.61 13.60
CA GLY A 149 -15.15 10.96 13.03
C GLY A 149 -13.90 11.75 13.46
N PHE A 150 -12.88 11.14 14.08
CA PHE A 150 -11.63 11.84 14.42
C PHE A 150 -10.67 11.92 13.24
N LEU A 151 -9.96 13.05 13.15
CA LEU A 151 -9.08 13.40 12.04
C LEU A 151 -7.61 13.01 12.28
N TYR A 152 -6.97 12.49 11.23
CA TYR A 152 -5.56 12.09 11.17
C TYR A 152 -4.95 12.58 9.85
N ASP A 153 -3.64 12.87 9.83
CA ASP A 153 -2.96 13.32 8.59
C ASP A 153 -2.85 12.20 7.54
N CYS A 154 -2.86 10.93 7.96
CA CYS A 154 -2.90 9.76 7.07
C CYS A 154 -3.40 8.52 7.81
N ASP A 155 -3.58 7.42 7.08
CA ASP A 155 -4.00 6.13 7.61
C ASP A 155 -2.97 5.50 8.56
N PHE A 156 -1.68 5.69 8.34
CA PHE A 156 -0.65 5.26 9.31
C PHE A 156 -0.68 6.07 10.60
N ASN A 157 -0.95 7.37 10.53
CA ASN A 157 -1.19 8.19 11.72
C ASN A 157 -2.44 7.71 12.46
N GLN A 158 -3.51 7.35 11.74
CA GLN A 158 -4.69 6.72 12.33
C GLN A 158 -4.35 5.38 13.01
N ALA A 159 -3.55 4.53 12.36
CA ALA A 159 -3.11 3.25 12.93
C ALA A 159 -2.20 3.41 14.16
N ALA A 160 -1.48 4.54 14.25
CA ALA A 160 -0.62 4.90 15.39
C ALA A 160 -1.35 5.71 16.49
N ASP A 161 -2.64 6.01 16.31
CA ASP A 161 -3.41 6.95 17.13
C ASP A 161 -2.72 8.33 17.30
N LEU A 162 -2.11 8.83 16.21
CA LEU A 162 -1.43 10.13 16.13
C LEU A 162 -2.34 11.18 15.44
N PRO A 163 -3.06 12.04 16.18
CA PRO A 163 -4.07 12.91 15.58
C PRO A 163 -3.50 13.94 14.59
N MET A 164 -4.36 14.45 13.70
CA MET A 164 -4.00 15.44 12.68
C MET A 164 -3.33 16.68 13.29
N GLY A 165 -2.07 16.92 12.94
CA GLY A 165 -1.25 18.01 13.51
C GLY A 165 -1.00 17.89 15.02
N GLY A 166 -1.14 16.69 15.59
CA GLY A 166 -0.93 16.40 17.02
C GLY A 166 -2.11 16.77 17.92
N VAL A 167 -3.22 17.27 17.37
CA VAL A 167 -4.39 17.72 18.13
C VAL A 167 -5.63 16.94 17.73
N ARG A 168 -6.27 16.29 18.70
CA ARG A 168 -7.50 15.53 18.47
C ARG A 168 -8.64 16.47 18.07
N ARG A 169 -9.17 16.28 16.86
CA ARG A 169 -10.29 17.05 16.29
C ARG A 169 -11.29 16.12 15.66
N HIS A 170 -12.58 16.42 15.83
CA HIS A 170 -13.67 15.70 15.17
C HIS A 170 -14.02 16.39 13.84
N ILE A 171 -14.47 15.63 12.84
CA ILE A 171 -14.81 16.15 11.50
C ILE A 171 -15.90 17.24 11.55
N ASN A 172 -16.83 17.15 12.50
CA ASN A 172 -17.85 18.18 12.74
C ASN A 172 -17.27 19.55 13.15
N ASP A 173 -16.04 19.59 13.65
CA ASP A 173 -15.34 20.81 14.02
C ASP A 173 -14.48 21.37 12.87
N LEU A 174 -14.35 20.62 11.76
CA LEU A 174 -13.58 21.02 10.60
C LEU A 174 -14.32 22.10 9.81
N ARG A 175 -13.94 23.37 10.03
CA ARG A 175 -14.53 24.53 9.35
C ARG A 175 -13.92 24.82 7.97
N ARG A 176 -12.65 24.47 7.79
CA ARG A 176 -11.90 24.58 6.53
C ARG A 176 -10.97 23.38 6.39
N MET A 177 -10.65 23.02 5.16
CA MET A 177 -9.60 22.03 4.91
C MET A 177 -8.23 22.58 5.35
N PRO A 178 -7.28 21.70 5.74
CA PRO A 178 -5.92 22.12 6.02
C PRO A 178 -5.30 22.85 4.81
N GLU A 179 -4.55 23.91 5.09
CA GLU A 179 -3.86 24.70 4.08
C GLU A 179 -2.36 24.36 3.99
N ALA A 180 -1.74 24.73 2.87
CA ALA A 180 -0.31 24.58 2.70
C ALA A 180 0.46 25.32 3.82
N GLY A 181 1.43 24.63 4.43
CA GLY A 181 2.21 25.16 5.55
C GLY A 181 1.68 24.76 6.92
N GLU A 182 0.49 24.16 7.01
CA GLU A 182 0.07 23.51 8.26
C GLU A 182 0.94 22.28 8.57
N ALA A 183 1.23 22.08 9.86
CA ALA A 183 2.11 21.01 10.31
C ALA A 183 1.40 19.64 10.21
N ILE A 184 2.10 18.67 9.64
CA ILE A 184 1.72 17.25 9.64
C ILE A 184 2.37 16.59 10.86
N ALA A 185 1.60 15.82 11.63
CA ALA A 185 2.17 15.05 12.73
C ALA A 185 3.03 13.91 12.17
N VAL A 186 4.27 13.79 12.66
CA VAL A 186 5.23 12.78 12.23
C VAL A 186 5.74 11.95 13.41
N ALA A 187 6.09 10.69 13.13
CA ALA A 187 6.72 9.76 14.08
C ALA A 187 7.58 8.74 13.31
N ASP A 188 8.19 7.77 14.00
CA ASP A 188 9.16 6.84 13.41
C ASP A 188 8.63 6.05 12.21
N HIS A 189 7.32 5.75 12.16
CA HIS A 189 6.71 5.06 11.02
C HIS A 189 6.77 5.86 9.72
N CYS A 190 6.92 7.19 9.79
CA CYS A 190 7.01 8.07 8.62
C CYS A 190 8.25 7.77 7.78
N TYR A 191 9.34 7.24 8.36
CA TYR A 191 10.51 6.83 7.59
C TYR A 191 10.18 5.78 6.52
N ALA A 192 9.17 4.94 6.74
CA ALA A 192 8.74 3.96 5.75
C ALA A 192 8.10 4.61 4.50
N CYS A 193 7.46 5.77 4.66
CA CYS A 193 6.83 6.50 3.56
C CYS A 193 7.84 7.27 2.71
N THR A 194 9.01 7.58 3.26
CA THR A 194 10.06 8.36 2.60
C THR A 194 11.30 7.51 2.24
N ALA A 195 11.31 6.23 2.57
CA ALA A 195 12.41 5.31 2.27
C ALA A 195 12.39 4.87 0.80
N GLY A 196 13.54 4.95 0.12
CA GLY A 196 13.70 4.47 -1.25
C GLY A 196 12.82 5.23 -2.24
N ALA A 197 11.96 4.51 -2.98
CA ALA A 197 11.01 5.15 -3.91
C ALA A 197 9.87 5.90 -3.18
N GLY A 198 9.73 5.73 -1.87
CA GLY A 198 8.64 6.29 -1.08
C GLY A 198 7.32 5.56 -1.24
N PHE A 199 6.30 6.11 -0.58
CA PHE A 199 4.91 5.67 -0.66
C PHE A 199 4.04 6.87 -1.07
N THR A 200 3.24 6.68 -2.12
CA THR A 200 2.36 7.70 -2.70
C THR A 200 0.92 7.27 -2.70
#